data_AF-A0A919YAG5-F1
#
_entry.id   AF-A0A919YAG5-F1
#
_cell.length_a   1.000
_cell.length_b   1.000
_cell.length_c   1.000
_cell.angle_alpha   90.00
_cell.angle_beta   90.00
_cell.angle_gamma   90.00
#
_symmetry.space_group_name_H-M   'P 1'
#
loop_
_entity.id
_entity.type
_entity.pdbx_description
1 polymer ?
#
loop_
_entity_poly.entity_id
_entity_poly.type
_entity_poly.pdbx_seq_one_letter_code
_entity_poly.pdbx_strand_id
1 'polypeptide(L)' 'MVKLQKAKQLLQQSSKTVEEISDYLGYANKSYFIKLFKREIGMTPSEYASWN' A
#
# COMPACT_ATOMS: atom_id res chain seq x y z
N MET A 1 9.96 -3.65 -6.28
CA MET A 1 10.45 -2.85 -5.14
C MET A 1 10.03 -1.38 -5.20
N VAL A 2 10.25 -0.64 -6.31
CA VAL A 2 9.95 0.82 -6.39
C VAL A 2 8.50 1.17 -6.04
N LYS A 3 7.50 0.42 -6.57
CA LYS A 3 6.08 0.66 -6.27
C LYS A 3 5.74 0.52 -4.78
N LEU A 4 6.32 -0.46 -4.08
CA LEU A 4 6.05 -0.69 -2.66
C LEU A 4 6.66 0.40 -1.76
N GLN A 5 7.84 0.92 -2.12
CA GLN A 5 8.40 2.07 -1.40
C GLN A 5 7.53 3.31 -1.58
N LYS A 6 7.01 3.55 -2.79
CA LYS A 6 6.06 4.64 -3.02
C LYS A 6 4.74 4.43 -2.27
N ALA A 7 4.26 3.18 -2.21
CA ALA A 7 3.08 2.83 -1.41
C ALA A 7 3.29 3.19 0.07
N LYS A 8 4.43 2.82 0.67
CA LYS A 8 4.75 3.17 2.06
C LYS A 8 4.70 4.68 2.31
N GLN A 9 5.29 5.47 1.41
CA GLN A 9 5.25 6.93 1.52
C GLN A 9 3.82 7.46 1.44
N LEU A 10 3.04 7.00 0.47
CA LEU A 10 1.66 7.45 0.30
C LEU A 10 0.76 7.07 1.49
N LEU A 11 0.94 5.88 2.06
CA LEU A 11 0.18 5.42 3.22
C LEU A 11 0.43 6.25 4.48
N GLN A 12 1.59 6.90 4.59
CA GLN A 12 2.01 7.66 5.78
C GLN A 12 1.92 9.18 5.58
N GLN A 13 2.01 9.66 4.35
CA GLN A 13 2.15 11.08 4.03
C GLN A 13 0.95 11.63 3.25
N SER A 14 -0.08 10.84 3.03
CA SER A 14 -1.28 11.28 2.32
C SER A 14 -2.56 10.76 2.98
N SER A 15 -3.68 11.41 2.69
CA SER A 15 -5.03 10.97 3.08
C SER A 15 -5.63 9.96 2.10
N LYS A 16 -4.82 9.36 1.21
CA LYS A 16 -5.31 8.41 0.21
C LYS A 16 -5.64 7.09 0.86
N THR A 17 -6.75 6.53 0.42
CA THR A 17 -7.16 5.16 0.77
C THR A 17 -6.22 4.14 0.12
N VAL A 18 -6.21 2.94 0.69
CA VAL A 18 -5.49 1.78 0.13
C VAL A 18 -5.88 1.49 -1.32
N GLU A 19 -7.15 1.77 -1.68
CA GLU A 19 -7.68 1.59 -3.02
C GLU A 19 -7.11 2.63 -4.00
N GLU A 20 -7.17 3.92 -3.65
CA GLU A 20 -6.58 4.97 -4.48
C GLU A 20 -5.06 4.78 -4.67
N ILE A 21 -4.36 4.28 -3.65
CA ILE A 21 -2.92 3.98 -3.75
C ILE A 21 -2.67 2.78 -4.67
N SER A 22 -3.50 1.74 -4.58
CA SER A 22 -3.43 0.58 -5.48
C SER A 22 -3.61 1.01 -6.94
N ASP A 23 -4.64 1.82 -7.21
CA ASP A 23 -4.97 2.30 -8.54
C ASP A 23 -3.91 3.26 -9.09
N TYR A 24 -3.45 4.21 -8.27
CA TYR A 24 -2.39 5.15 -8.63
C TYR A 24 -1.08 4.45 -8.99
N LEU A 25 -0.76 3.34 -8.31
CA LEU A 25 0.44 2.55 -8.59
C LEU A 25 0.23 1.54 -9.72
N GLY A 26 -0.96 1.49 -10.33
CA GLY A 26 -1.30 0.62 -11.45
C GLY A 26 -1.37 -0.85 -11.07
N TYR A 27 -1.86 -1.18 -9.87
CA TYR A 27 -2.20 -2.55 -9.51
C TYR A 27 -3.62 -2.87 -9.98
N ALA A 28 -3.74 -3.76 -10.97
CA ALA A 28 -5.05 -4.17 -11.52
C ALA A 28 -5.95 -4.91 -10.51
N ASN A 29 -5.37 -5.40 -9.41
CA ASN A 29 -6.10 -6.14 -8.38
C ASN A 29 -5.65 -5.67 -6.99
N LYS A 30 -6.58 -5.02 -6.26
CA LYS A 30 -6.36 -4.54 -4.89
C LYS A 30 -5.96 -5.67 -3.93
N SER A 31 -6.59 -6.83 -4.03
CA SER A 31 -6.26 -7.99 -3.19
C SER A 31 -4.85 -8.51 -3.46
N TYR A 32 -4.37 -8.45 -4.71
CA TYR A 32 -2.99 -8.77 -5.03
C TYR A 32 -2.02 -7.77 -4.41
N PHE A 33 -2.31 -6.47 -4.53
CA PHE A 33 -1.52 -5.41 -3.89
C PHE A 33 -1.41 -5.62 -2.38
N ILE A 34 -2.53 -5.87 -1.69
CA ILE A 34 -2.55 -6.10 -0.24
C ILE A 34 -1.71 -7.33 0.14
N LYS A 35 -1.88 -8.46 -0.57
CA LYS A 35 -1.09 -9.68 -0.32
C LYS A 35 0.39 -9.47 -0.54
N LEU A 36 0.76 -8.80 -1.63
CA LEU A 36 2.15 -8.47 -1.96
C LEU A 36 2.74 -7.54 -0.88
N PHE A 37 2.05 -6.46 -0.54
CA PHE A 37 2.51 -5.52 0.47
C PHE A 37 2.71 -6.22 1.82
N LYS A 38 1.75 -7.05 2.26
CA LYS A 38 1.88 -7.84 3.48
C LYS A 38 3.07 -8.79 3.45
N ARG A 39 3.30 -9.48 2.33
CA ARG A 39 4.44 -10.41 2.20
C ARG A 39 5.79 -9.70 2.31
N GLU A 40 5.92 -8.54 1.68
CA GLU A 40 7.20 -7.82 1.60
C GLU A 40 7.46 -6.90 2.81
N ILE A 41 6.40 -6.38 3.45
CA ILE A 41 6.51 -5.38 4.55
C ILE A 41 6.16 -6.00 5.92
N GLY A 42 5.46 -7.13 5.95
CA GLY A 42 5.04 -7.82 7.18
C GLY A 42 3.68 -7.36 7.74
N MET A 43 3.12 -6.28 7.21
CA MET A 43 1.83 -5.70 7.63
C MET A 43 0.97 -5.41 6.40
N THR A 44 -0.36 -5.44 6.53
CA THR A 44 -1.26 -4.96 5.48
C THR A 44 -1.11 -3.45 5.27
N PRO A 45 -1.46 -2.92 4.08
CA PRO A 45 -1.45 -1.48 3.84
C PRO A 45 -2.28 -0.68 4.86
N SER A 46 -3.45 -1.20 5.28
CA SER A 46 -4.30 -0.55 6.28
C SER A 46 -3.65 -0.52 7.65
N GLU A 47 -3.09 -1.65 8.12
CA GLU A 47 -2.33 -1.70 9.38
C GLU A 47 -1.16 -0.72 9.34
N TYR A 48 -0.43 -0.69 8.22
CA TYR A 48 0.72 0.20 8.03
C TYR A 48 0.31 1.69 7.99
N ALA A 49 -0.86 2.04 7.44
CA ALA A 49 -1.35 3.42 7.41
C ALA A 49 -1.77 3.93 8.79
N SER A 50 -2.36 3.05 9.61
CA SER A 50 -2.70 3.34 11.01
C SER A 50 -1.54 3.09 11.98
N TRP A 51 -0.36 2.71 11.49
CA TRP A 51 0.78 2.39 12.33
C TRP A 51 1.42 3.68 12.84
N ASN A 52 0.96 4.10 14.02
CA ASN A 52 1.49 5.13 14.91
C ASN A 52 1.18 4.73 16.35
#